data_AF-A0A2T2YMR3-F1
#
_entry.id   AF-A0A2T2YMR3-F1
#
_cell.length_a   1.000
_cell.length_b   1.000
_cell.length_c   1.000
_cell.angle_alpha   90.00
_cell.angle_beta   90.00
_cell.angle_gamma   90.00
#
_symmetry.space_group_name_H-M   'P 1'
#
loop_
_entity.id
_entity.type
_entity.pdbx_description
1 polymer ?
#
loop_
_entity_poly.entity_id
_entity_poly.type
_entity_poly.pdbx_seq_one_letter_code
_entity_poly.pdbx_strand_id
1 'polypeptide(L)'
;MQDNSIILLIIFSFCGLLLWLVGNHIKKKEALKSISLPGLVLKNVKDKKGMATFVGNNLRSMGFISLLIAGSIFLLPTVKMLVLLMFLVALIAICLRLIMGLKKFNK
;
A
#
# COMPACT_ATOMS: atom_id res chain seq x y z
N MET A 1 1.25 28.04 -4.81
CA MET A 1 2.14 26.86 -4.88
C MET A 1 2.32 26.13 -3.54
N GLN A 2 2.16 26.82 -2.40
CA GLN A 2 2.30 26.25 -1.05
C GLN A 2 1.06 25.47 -0.61
N ASP A 3 -0.14 25.92 -1.00
CA ASP A 3 -1.42 25.28 -0.66
C ASP A 3 -1.53 23.85 -1.23
N ASN A 4 -1.08 23.64 -2.47
CA ASN A 4 -1.05 22.32 -3.08
C ASN A 4 -0.14 21.33 -2.32
N SER A 5 0.95 21.81 -1.73
CA SER A 5 1.86 20.97 -0.94
C SER A 5 1.22 20.54 0.40
N ILE A 6 0.44 21.42 1.03
CA ILE A 6 -0.28 21.12 2.28
C ILE A 6 -1.38 20.08 2.01
N ILE A 7 -2.14 20.26 0.93
CA ILE A 7 -3.19 19.31 0.52
C ILE A 7 -2.59 17.93 0.24
N LEU A 8 -1.49 17.86 -0.52
CA LEU A 8 -0.78 16.60 -0.79
C LEU A 8 -0.29 15.94 0.50
N LEU A 9 0.26 16.71 1.44
CA LEU A 9 0.73 16.19 2.73
C LEU A 9 -0.41 15.56 3.53
N ILE A 10 -1.58 16.19 3.59
CA ILE A 10 -2.75 15.65 4.29
C ILE A 10 -3.22 14.36 3.61
N ILE A 11 -3.34 14.35 2.28
CA ILE A 11 -3.78 13.18 1.52
C ILE A 11 -2.83 12.00 1.73
N PHE A 12 -1.53 12.19 1.57
CA PHE A 12 -0.55 11.11 1.74
C PHE A 12 -0.43 10.64 3.20
N SER A 13 -0.59 11.53 4.17
CA SER A 13 -0.59 11.16 5.58
C SER A 13 -1.81 10.30 5.91
N PHE A 14 -2.99 10.73 5.49
CA PHE A 14 -4.24 10.03 5.73
C PHE A 14 -4.28 8.68 5.00
N CYS A 15 -3.87 8.65 3.73
CA CYS A 15 -3.75 7.41 2.95
C CYS A 15 -2.74 6.44 3.61
N GLY A 16 -1.61 6.96 4.08
CA GLY A 16 -0.59 6.17 4.76
C GLY A 16 -1.09 5.50 6.03
N LEU A 17 -1.77 6.26 6.88
CA LEU A 17 -2.42 5.76 8.10
C LEU A 17 -3.51 4.72 7.79
N LEU A 18 -4.39 5.00 6.83
CA LEU A 18 -5.44 4.07 6.43
C LEU A 18 -4.88 2.74 5.94
N LEU A 19 -3.92 2.77 5.01
CA LEU A 19 -3.29 1.56 4.47
C LEU A 19 -2.59 0.75 5.57
N TRP A 20 -1.94 1.43 6.51
CA TRP A 20 -1.31 0.78 7.65
C TRP A 20 -2.34 0.12 8.57
N LEU A 21 -3.42 0.80 8.92
CA LEU A 21 -4.50 0.29 9.78
C LEU A 21 -5.22 -0.89 9.11
N VAL A 22 -5.57 -0.76 7.82
CA VAL A 22 -6.21 -1.82 7.04
C VAL A 22 -5.30 -3.05 6.94
N GLY A 23 -4.01 -2.85 6.63
CA GLY A 23 -3.03 -3.93 6.59
C GLY A 23 -2.89 -4.66 7.93
N ASN A 24 -2.92 -3.92 9.04
CA ASN A 24 -2.97 -4.50 10.39
C ASN A 24 -4.24 -5.27 10.68
N HIS A 25 -5.40 -4.74 10.28
CA HIS A 25 -6.68 -5.38 10.49
C HIS A 25 -6.78 -6.70 9.73
N ILE A 26 -6.35 -6.70 8.48
CA ILE A 26 -6.30 -7.89 7.62
C ILE A 26 -5.38 -8.95 8.24
N LYS A 27 -4.19 -8.56 8.67
CA LYS A 27 -3.23 -9.48 9.32
C LYS A 27 -3.78 -10.06 10.62
N LYS A 28 -4.45 -9.26 11.46
CA LYS A 28 -4.98 -9.70 12.75
C LYS A 28 -6.22 -10.57 12.65
N LYS A 29 -7.17 -10.23 11.77
CA LYS A 29 -8.44 -10.96 11.68
C LYS A 29 -8.40 -12.20 10.79
N GLU A 30 -7.33 -12.37 10.01
CA GLU A 30 -7.26 -13.41 8.96
C GLU A 30 -8.50 -13.41 8.04
N ALA A 31 -9.18 -12.26 7.94
CA ALA A 31 -10.58 -12.16 7.48
C ALA A 31 -10.74 -12.19 5.95
N LEU A 32 -9.67 -12.47 5.21
CA LEU A 32 -9.72 -12.50 3.76
C LEU A 32 -10.35 -13.81 3.28
N LYS A 33 -11.68 -13.82 3.22
CA LYS A 33 -12.46 -14.89 2.60
C LYS A 33 -12.37 -14.87 1.07
N SER A 34 -12.23 -13.69 0.47
CA SER A 34 -12.09 -13.48 -0.96
C SER A 34 -11.41 -12.14 -1.26
N ILE A 35 -10.57 -12.10 -2.28
CA ILE A 35 -10.05 -10.86 -2.87
C ILE A 35 -10.44 -10.83 -4.34
N SER A 36 -11.12 -9.76 -4.74
CA SER A 36 -11.37 -9.44 -6.15
C SER A 36 -10.49 -8.26 -6.54
N LEU A 37 -9.44 -8.52 -7.31
CA LEU A 37 -8.63 -7.51 -7.98
C LEU A 37 -8.90 -7.57 -9.49
N PRO A 38 -8.65 -6.47 -10.24
CA PRO A 38 -8.73 -6.49 -11.69
C PRO A 38 -7.88 -7.63 -12.26
N GLY A 39 -8.50 -8.58 -12.95
CA GLY A 39 -7.82 -9.76 -13.51
C GLY A 39 -7.43 -10.86 -12.52
N LEU A 40 -7.84 -10.78 -11.24
CA LEU A 40 -7.57 -11.82 -10.25
C LEU A 40 -8.75 -11.98 -9.27
N VAL A 41 -9.47 -13.09 -9.39
CA VAL A 41 -10.54 -13.47 -8.46
C VAL A 41 -10.06 -14.67 -7.64
N LEU A 42 -9.71 -14.44 -6.38
CA LEU A 42 -9.33 -15.49 -5.44
C LEU A 42 -10.57 -15.96 -4.69
N LYS A 43 -11.07 -17.15 -5.04
CA LYS A 43 -12.14 -17.87 -4.32
C LYS A 43 -11.53 -19.15 -3.73
N ASN A 44 -11.85 -19.47 -2.47
CA ASN A 44 -11.42 -20.70 -1.77
C ASN A 44 -9.90 -20.85 -1.54
N VAL A 45 -9.23 -19.82 -1.01
CA VAL A 45 -7.81 -19.89 -0.66
C VAL A 45 -7.57 -20.87 0.50
N LYS A 46 -6.75 -21.91 0.29
CA LYS A 46 -6.37 -22.90 1.31
C LYS A 46 -5.56 -22.26 2.44
N ASP A 47 -4.57 -21.43 2.10
CA ASP A 47 -3.70 -20.74 3.07
C ASP A 47 -4.16 -19.29 3.33
N LYS A 48 -5.25 -19.16 4.09
CA LYS A 48 -5.85 -17.85 4.44
C LYS A 48 -4.92 -16.99 5.29
N LYS A 49 -4.14 -17.62 6.18
CA LYS A 49 -3.21 -16.95 7.08
C LYS A 49 -1.99 -16.40 6.34
N GLY A 50 -1.41 -17.20 5.44
CA GLY A 50 -0.32 -16.76 4.57
C GLY A 50 -0.76 -15.63 3.65
N MET A 51 -1.94 -15.75 3.04
CA MET A 51 -2.49 -14.69 2.20
C MET A 51 -2.74 -13.40 2.99
N ALA A 52 -3.37 -13.49 4.16
CA ALA A 52 -3.64 -12.32 4.99
C ALA A 52 -2.37 -11.63 5.49
N THR A 53 -1.35 -12.41 5.86
CA THR A 53 -0.04 -11.87 6.24
C THR A 53 0.64 -11.20 5.05
N PHE A 54 0.60 -11.82 3.87
CA PHE A 54 1.19 -11.29 2.65
C PHE A 54 0.54 -9.96 2.24
N VAL A 55 -0.79 -9.93 2.12
CA VAL A 55 -1.55 -8.72 1.75
C VAL A 55 -1.37 -7.63 2.80
N GLY A 56 -1.51 -8.00 4.09
CA GLY A 56 -1.37 -7.06 5.19
C GLY A 56 0.02 -6.41 5.25
N ASN A 57 1.09 -7.19 5.04
CA ASN A 57 2.45 -6.65 5.02
C ASN A 57 2.67 -5.69 3.82
N ASN A 58 2.22 -6.07 2.62
CA ASN A 58 2.35 -5.20 1.45
C ASN A 58 1.55 -3.89 1.62
N LEU A 59 0.32 -3.94 2.16
CA LEU A 59 -0.47 -2.75 2.48
C LEU A 59 0.21 -1.86 3.52
N ARG A 60 0.82 -2.44 4.57
CA ARG A 60 1.60 -1.66 5.54
C ARG A 60 2.84 -1.02 4.90
N SER A 61 3.52 -1.71 3.98
CA SER A 61 4.64 -1.13 3.23
C SER A 61 4.19 0.04 2.35
N MET A 62 3.06 -0.07 1.66
CA MET A 62 2.48 1.06 0.91
C MET A 62 2.13 2.22 1.85
N GLY A 63 1.53 1.92 3.00
CA GLY A 63 1.19 2.93 4.01
C GLY A 63 2.42 3.65 4.56
N PHE A 64 3.49 2.91 4.86
CA PHE A 64 4.77 3.47 5.31
C PHE A 64 5.39 4.39 4.26
N ILE A 65 5.41 3.95 3.00
CA ILE A 65 5.92 4.75 1.89
C ILE A 65 5.11 6.04 1.73
N SER A 66 3.78 5.96 1.83
CA SER A 66 2.92 7.14 1.78
C SER A 66 3.23 8.15 2.90
N LEU A 67 3.53 7.67 4.12
CA LEU A 67 3.97 8.54 5.23
C LEU A 67 5.33 9.18 4.97
N LEU A 68 6.27 8.44 4.37
CA LEU A 68 7.58 8.98 3.97
C LEU A 68 7.44 10.06 2.88
N ILE A 69 6.53 9.88 1.93
CA ILE A 69 6.19 10.92 0.94
C ILE A 69 5.72 12.19 1.67
N ALA A 70 4.76 12.06 2.59
CA ALA A 70 4.24 13.20 3.34
C ALA A 70 5.36 13.93 4.12
N GLY A 71 6.22 13.18 4.82
CA GLY A 71 7.38 13.75 5.52
C GLY A 71 8.36 14.45 4.57
N SER A 72 8.62 13.86 3.40
CA SER A 72 9.52 14.45 2.40
C SER A 72 9.00 15.73 1.77
N ILE A 73 7.68 15.87 1.60
CA ILE A 73 7.04 17.10 1.09
C ILE A 73 7.29 18.27 2.07
N PHE A 74 7.32 17.98 3.37
CA PHE A 74 7.59 18.97 4.41
C PHE A 74 9.08 19.29 4.54
N LEU A 75 9.93 18.26 4.62
CA LEU A 75 11.36 18.40 4.93
C LEU A 75 12.21 18.82 3.71
N LEU A 76 11.81 18.43 2.49
CA LEU A 76 12.62 18.58 1.28
C LEU A 76 11.78 19.16 0.11
N PRO A 77 11.22 20.37 0.25
CA PRO A 77 10.32 20.96 -0.75
C PRO A 77 10.99 21.19 -2.11
N THR A 78 12.31 21.40 -2.13
CA THR A 78 13.09 21.68 -3.36
C THR A 78 13.22 20.47 -4.27
N VAL A 79 13.24 19.25 -3.72
CA VAL A 79 13.39 17.99 -4.48
C VAL A 79 12.10 17.15 -4.48
N LYS A 80 10.97 17.72 -4.03
CA LYS A 80 9.70 17.02 -3.86
C LYS A 80 9.24 16.25 -5.10
N MET A 81 9.46 16.79 -6.30
CA MET A 81 9.10 16.15 -7.57
C MET A 81 9.86 14.83 -7.80
N LEU A 82 11.17 14.85 -7.54
CA LEU A 82 12.04 13.69 -7.75
C LEU A 82 11.75 12.60 -6.72
N VAL A 83 11.49 13.02 -5.47
CA VAL A 83 11.10 12.13 -4.38
C VAL A 83 9.73 11.49 -4.64
N LEU A 84 8.72 12.27 -5.06
CA LEU A 84 7.42 11.77 -5.47
C LEU A 84 7.53 10.72 -6.59
N LEU A 85 8.38 10.96 -7.58
CA LEU A 85 8.59 10.04 -8.70
C LEU A 85 9.18 8.70 -8.24
N MET A 86 10.21 8.73 -7.38
CA MET A 86 10.80 7.52 -6.79
C MET A 86 9.78 6.70 -6.00
N PHE A 87 8.94 7.39 -5.22
CA PHE A 87 7.91 6.71 -4.44
C PHE A 87 6.77 6.16 -5.29
N LEU A 88 6.42 6.81 -6.40
CA LEU A 88 5.48 6.28 -7.38
C LEU A 88 5.99 4.95 -7.97
N VAL A 89 7.27 4.88 -8.33
CA VAL A 89 7.90 3.64 -8.82
C VAL A 89 7.85 2.55 -7.74
N ALA A 90 8.14 2.89 -6.48
CA ALA A 90 8.07 1.94 -5.37
C ALA A 90 6.62 1.42 -5.14
N LEU A 91 5.61 2.29 -5.24
CA LEU A 91 4.19 1.91 -5.15
C LEU A 91 3.80 0.94 -6.27
N ILE A 92 4.19 1.23 -7.52
CA ILE A 92 3.97 0.34 -8.66
C ILE A 92 4.62 -1.03 -8.43
N ALA A 93 5.86 -1.05 -7.95
CA ALA A 93 6.58 -2.29 -7.66
C ALA A 93 5.86 -3.14 -6.58
N ILE A 94 5.33 -2.51 -5.53
CA ILE A 94 4.56 -3.24 -4.49
C ILE A 94 3.21 -3.71 -5.03
N CYS A 95 2.52 -2.92 -5.87
CA CYS A 95 1.30 -3.35 -6.54
C CYS A 95 1.54 -4.60 -7.40
N LEU A 96 2.60 -4.59 -8.22
CA LEU A 96 2.99 -5.75 -9.04
C LEU A 96 3.34 -6.96 -8.17
N ARG A 97 4.13 -6.76 -7.12
CA ARG A 97 4.46 -7.81 -6.14
C ARG A 97 3.20 -8.41 -5.51
N LEU A 98 2.23 -7.57 -5.17
CA LEU A 98 0.96 -8.01 -4.59
C LEU A 98 0.16 -8.85 -5.58
N ILE A 99 0.00 -8.41 -6.83
CA ILE A 99 -0.72 -9.17 -7.88
C ILE A 99 -0.02 -10.50 -8.18
N MET A 100 1.30 -10.50 -8.41
CA MET A 100 2.07 -11.71 -8.70
C MET A 100 2.11 -12.68 -7.51
N GLY A 101 2.23 -12.16 -6.29
CA GLY A 101 2.21 -12.97 -5.07
C GLY A 101 0.85 -13.60 -4.82
N LEU A 102 -0.23 -12.87 -5.08
CA LEU A 102 -1.59 -13.38 -4.97
C LEU A 102 -1.90 -14.50 -5.97
N LYS A 103 -1.29 -14.51 -7.17
CA LYS A 103 -1.38 -15.64 -8.11
C LYS A 103 -0.88 -16.97 -7.52
N LYS A 104 0.06 -16.95 -6.57
CA LYS A 104 0.56 -18.16 -5.90
C LYS A 104 -0.51 -18.84 -5.04
N PHE A 105 -1.51 -18.09 -4.58
CA PHE A 105 -2.61 -18.57 -3.74
C PHE A 105 -3.84 -19.00 -4.55
N ASN A 106 -3.80 -18.87 -5.89
CA ASN A 106 -4.86 -19.31 -6.80
C ASN A 106 -4.61 -20.71 -7.42
N LYS A 107 -3.55 -21.41 -7.01
CA LYS A 107 -3.29 -22.80 -7.38
C LYS A 107 -3.86 -23.73 -6.32
#